data_AF-A0A5S4T5A1-F1
#
_entry.id   AF-A0A5S4T5A1-F1
#
_cell.length_a   1.000
_cell.length_b   1.000
_cell.length_c   1.000
_cell.angle_alpha   90.00
_cell.angle_beta   90.00
_cell.angle_gamma   90.00
#
_symmetry.space_group_name_H-M   'P 1'
#
loop_
_entity.id
_entity.type
_entity.pdbx_description
1 polymer ?
#
loop_
_entity_poly.entity_id
_entity_poly.type
_entity_poly.pdbx_seq_one_letter_code
_entity_poly.pdbx_strand_id
1 'polypeptide(L)'
;ELNKAESEIEKIQIKDEPAGFDCDVCGHPMVIKLGRFGKFYACSNFPECRNTKAITKEIGVTCPICHKGQVIERKTKRNRIFYGCDRYPECDFTSWDLPVGRDCPKSGDYLVEKKVRGGGKQVVCSNETCDYKEEKIK
;
A
#
# COMPACT_ATOMS: atom_id res chain seq x y z
N GLU A 1 -22.70 -31.22 -23.21
CA GLU A 1 -21.69 -31.06 -22.16
C GLU A 1 -20.89 -29.75 -22.29
N LEU A 2 -21.53 -28.62 -22.67
CA LEU A 2 -20.90 -27.28 -22.75
C LEU A 2 -21.71 -26.22 -21.99
N ASN A 3 -23.04 -26.36 -21.97
CA ASN A 3 -23.94 -25.40 -21.32
C ASN A 3 -23.86 -25.36 -19.78
N LYS A 4 -23.35 -26.42 -19.13
CA LYS A 4 -23.23 -26.45 -17.65
C LYS A 4 -22.08 -25.57 -17.13
N ALA A 5 -21.02 -25.40 -17.91
CA ALA A 5 -19.87 -24.57 -17.52
C ALA A 5 -20.18 -23.07 -17.58
N GLU A 6 -21.04 -22.63 -18.51
CA GLU A 6 -21.46 -21.23 -18.63
C GLU A 6 -22.31 -20.79 -17.42
N SER A 7 -23.17 -21.68 -16.91
CA SER A 7 -24.07 -21.36 -15.79
C SER A 7 -23.39 -21.25 -14.42
N GLU A 8 -22.24 -21.89 -14.21
CA GLU A 8 -21.51 -21.82 -12.93
C GLU A 8 -20.60 -20.58 -12.82
N ILE A 9 -20.18 -20.01 -13.97
CA ILE A 9 -19.35 -18.79 -14.01
C ILE A 9 -20.18 -17.52 -13.72
N GLU A 10 -21.50 -17.57 -13.88
CA GLU A 10 -22.40 -16.40 -13.78
C GLU A 10 -22.62 -15.84 -12.36
N LYS A 11 -22.13 -16.51 -11.31
CA LYS A 11 -22.51 -16.16 -9.92
C LYS A 11 -21.37 -15.83 -8.98
N ILE A 12 -20.26 -15.32 -9.48
CA ILE A 12 -19.33 -14.56 -8.62
C ILE A 12 -19.65 -13.07 -8.79
N GLN A 13 -20.83 -12.66 -8.30
CA GLN A 13 -21.09 -11.26 -8.02
C GLN A 13 -20.17 -10.86 -6.87
N ILE A 14 -18.96 -10.42 -7.19
CA ILE A 14 -18.10 -9.71 -6.26
C ILE A 14 -18.88 -8.46 -5.90
N LYS A 15 -19.54 -8.46 -4.73
CA LYS A 15 -20.27 -7.31 -4.23
C LYS A 15 -19.26 -6.18 -4.08
N ASP A 16 -19.41 -5.16 -4.92
CA ASP A 16 -18.62 -3.95 -4.86
C ASP A 16 -18.86 -3.30 -3.48
N GLU A 17 -17.82 -3.23 -2.64
CA GLU A 17 -17.91 -2.60 -1.32
C GLU A 17 -18.04 -1.08 -1.51
N PRO A 18 -19.08 -0.40 -0.99
CA PRO A 18 -19.19 1.04 -1.10
C PRO A 18 -18.05 1.70 -0.32
N ALA A 19 -17.40 2.70 -0.94
CA ALA A 19 -16.25 3.38 -0.36
C ALA A 19 -16.62 4.38 0.74
N GLY A 20 -17.92 4.74 0.84
CA GLY A 20 -18.43 5.70 1.82
C GLY A 20 -18.21 7.17 1.46
N PHE A 21 -17.72 7.48 0.25
CA PHE A 21 -17.58 8.84 -0.25
C PHE A 21 -17.96 8.96 -1.73
N ASP A 22 -18.33 10.16 -2.14
CA ASP A 22 -18.80 10.47 -3.49
C ASP A 22 -17.67 10.90 -4.43
N CYS A 23 -17.90 10.72 -5.71
CA CYS A 23 -16.98 11.10 -6.77
C CYS A 23 -17.02 12.61 -7.01
N ASP A 24 -15.86 13.29 -6.87
CA ASP A 24 -15.72 14.74 -7.06
C ASP A 24 -16.19 15.28 -8.43
N VAL A 25 -16.27 14.41 -9.44
CA VAL A 25 -16.62 14.80 -10.83
C VAL A 25 -18.13 14.76 -11.08
N CYS A 26 -18.87 13.84 -10.44
CA CYS A 26 -20.27 13.59 -10.79
C CYS A 26 -21.20 13.40 -9.58
N GLY A 27 -20.67 13.44 -8.35
CA GLY A 27 -21.46 13.32 -7.12
C GLY A 27 -22.05 11.92 -6.86
N HIS A 28 -21.71 10.92 -7.67
CA HIS A 28 -22.16 9.53 -7.46
C HIS A 28 -21.24 8.81 -6.48
N PRO A 29 -21.76 7.81 -5.73
CA PRO A 29 -20.98 7.09 -4.75
C PRO A 29 -19.82 6.33 -5.43
N MET A 30 -18.66 6.35 -4.78
CA MET A 30 -17.53 5.52 -5.20
C MET A 30 -17.65 4.11 -4.60
N VAL A 31 -17.19 3.14 -5.38
CA VAL A 31 -17.18 1.71 -5.02
C VAL A 31 -15.76 1.16 -5.09
N ILE A 32 -15.46 0.17 -4.26
CA ILE A 32 -14.17 -0.51 -4.24
C ILE A 32 -14.22 -1.68 -5.20
N LYS A 33 -13.44 -1.60 -6.28
CA LYS A 33 -13.27 -2.69 -7.26
C LYS A 33 -11.90 -3.31 -7.15
N LEU A 34 -11.80 -4.60 -7.47
CA LEU A 34 -10.51 -5.30 -7.56
C LEU A 34 -10.01 -5.29 -9.01
N GLY A 35 -8.87 -4.67 -9.27
CA GLY A 35 -8.20 -4.66 -10.57
C GLY A 35 -6.88 -5.41 -10.54
N ARG A 36 -6.16 -5.41 -11.68
CA ARG A 36 -4.85 -6.05 -11.83
C ARG A 36 -3.81 -5.60 -10.80
N PHE A 37 -3.89 -4.34 -10.36
CA PHE A 37 -2.90 -3.73 -9.45
C PHE A 37 -3.31 -3.79 -7.96
N GLY A 38 -4.54 -4.19 -7.67
CA GLY A 38 -5.12 -4.24 -6.32
C GLY A 38 -6.53 -3.68 -6.27
N LYS A 39 -7.03 -3.45 -5.04
CA LYS A 39 -8.28 -2.73 -4.82
C LYS A 39 -8.11 -1.25 -5.22
N PHE A 40 -9.11 -0.66 -5.85
CA PHE A 40 -9.15 0.76 -6.21
C PHE A 40 -10.58 1.30 -6.08
N TYR A 41 -10.71 2.60 -5.88
CA TYR A 41 -12.00 3.28 -5.90
C TYR A 41 -12.38 3.59 -7.35
N ALA A 42 -13.59 3.20 -7.74
CA ALA A 42 -14.18 3.50 -9.04
C ALA A 42 -15.51 4.23 -8.85
N CYS A 43 -15.86 5.14 -9.76
CA CYS A 43 -17.20 5.70 -9.77
C CYS A 43 -18.24 4.61 -10.09
N SER A 44 -19.36 4.60 -9.37
CA SER A 44 -20.50 3.72 -9.66
C SER A 44 -21.15 4.02 -11.02
N ASN A 45 -21.05 5.27 -11.51
CA ASN A 45 -21.64 5.73 -12.77
C ASN A 45 -20.77 5.47 -14.01
N PHE A 46 -20.02 4.36 -14.04
CA PHE A 46 -19.31 3.93 -15.25
C PHE A 46 -20.33 3.34 -16.26
N PRO A 47 -20.34 3.73 -17.56
CA PRO A 47 -19.26 4.29 -18.38
C PRO A 47 -19.17 5.82 -18.46
N GLU A 48 -20.20 6.54 -18.01
CA GLU A 48 -20.32 8.00 -18.12
C GLU A 48 -19.23 8.73 -17.33
N CYS A 49 -18.85 8.20 -16.16
CA CYS A 49 -17.76 8.72 -15.34
C CYS A 49 -16.64 7.69 -15.20
N ARG A 50 -15.47 7.98 -15.80
CA ARG A 50 -14.25 7.15 -15.72
C ARG A 50 -13.33 7.52 -14.56
N ASN A 51 -13.82 8.25 -13.57
CA ASN A 51 -13.03 8.63 -12.42
C ASN A 51 -12.66 7.40 -11.59
N THR A 52 -11.37 7.22 -11.34
CA THR A 52 -10.82 6.14 -10.52
C THR A 52 -9.74 6.70 -9.62
N LYS A 53 -9.72 6.28 -8.36
CA LYS A 53 -8.69 6.66 -7.38
C LYS A 53 -8.03 5.39 -6.86
N ALA A 54 -6.70 5.40 -6.77
CA ALA A 54 -5.97 4.27 -6.20
C ALA A 54 -6.22 4.22 -4.69
N ILE A 55 -6.52 3.03 -4.15
CA ILE A 55 -6.52 2.81 -2.71
C ILE A 55 -5.07 2.67 -2.30
N THR A 56 -4.56 3.71 -1.66
CA THR A 56 -3.23 3.68 -1.09
C THR A 56 -3.31 3.05 0.29
N LYS A 57 -2.48 2.04 0.56
CA LYS A 57 -2.38 1.47 1.90
C LYS A 57 -1.36 2.26 2.69
N GLU A 58 -1.84 2.96 3.70
CA GLU A 58 -0.99 3.58 4.72
C GLU A 58 -0.51 2.48 5.67
N ILE A 59 0.79 2.46 5.98
CA ILE A 59 1.35 1.55 6.98
C ILE A 59 1.22 2.10 8.41
N GLY A 60 0.74 3.34 8.56
CA GLY A 60 0.63 4.03 9.85
C GLY A 60 1.98 4.50 10.40
N VAL A 61 2.98 4.66 9.54
CA VAL A 61 4.31 5.12 9.91
C VAL A 61 4.52 6.54 9.42
N THR A 62 4.78 7.45 10.35
CA THR A 62 5.16 8.82 10.03
C THR A 62 6.48 8.84 9.27
N CYS A 63 6.56 9.63 8.21
CA CYS A 63 7.76 9.75 7.40
C CYS A 63 8.93 10.29 8.25
N PRO A 64 10.09 9.60 8.26
CA PRO A 64 11.22 9.95 9.10
C PRO A 64 11.99 11.19 8.61
N ILE A 65 11.81 11.58 7.34
CA ILE A 65 12.47 12.78 6.79
C ILE A 65 11.67 14.03 7.12
N CYS A 66 10.36 13.97 6.92
CA CYS A 66 9.53 15.16 6.89
C CYS A 66 8.59 15.29 8.09
N HIS A 67 8.45 14.24 8.92
CA HIS A 67 7.64 14.11 10.14
C HIS A 67 6.15 14.53 10.07
N LYS A 68 5.68 15.04 8.93
CA LYS A 68 4.28 15.48 8.75
C LYS A 68 3.50 14.59 7.77
N GLY A 69 4.19 13.82 6.94
CA GLY A 69 3.57 12.91 5.97
C GLY A 69 3.51 11.47 6.47
N GLN A 70 2.59 10.69 5.94
CA GLN A 70 2.50 9.25 6.17
C GLN A 70 3.27 8.47 5.10
N VAL A 71 3.85 7.34 5.51
CA VAL A 71 4.46 6.39 4.59
C VAL A 71 3.37 5.48 4.03
N ILE A 72 3.39 5.34 2.71
CA ILE A 72 2.42 4.59 1.93
C ILE A 72 3.08 3.48 1.11
N GLU A 73 2.37 2.37 0.95
CA GLU A 73 2.82 1.28 0.08
C GLU A 73 2.48 1.59 -1.38
N ARG A 74 3.50 1.59 -2.24
CA ARG A 74 3.38 1.75 -3.69
C ARG A 74 3.96 0.54 -4.41
N LYS A 75 3.46 0.28 -5.62
CA LYS A 75 3.97 -0.79 -6.49
C LYS A 75 4.61 -0.19 -7.73
N THR A 76 5.78 -0.71 -8.10
CA THR A 76 6.41 -0.39 -9.37
C THR A 76 5.73 -1.11 -10.54
N LYS A 77 6.03 -0.70 -11.79
CA LYS A 77 5.58 -1.41 -13.01
C LYS A 77 6.00 -2.90 -13.04
N ARG A 78 7.06 -3.26 -12.32
CA ARG A 78 7.57 -4.64 -12.17
C ARG A 78 6.96 -5.39 -10.98
N ASN A 79 5.88 -4.86 -10.39
CA ASN A 79 5.19 -5.44 -9.23
C ASN A 79 6.07 -5.55 -7.95
N ARG A 80 7.20 -4.84 -7.89
CA ARG A 80 7.99 -4.70 -6.65
C ARG A 80 7.34 -3.62 -5.77
N ILE A 81 7.09 -3.95 -4.52
CA ILE A 81 6.55 -3.03 -3.51
C ILE A 81 7.68 -2.13 -3.02
N PHE A 82 7.37 -0.86 -2.81
CA PHE A 82 8.22 0.11 -2.14
C PHE A 82 7.35 1.01 -1.27
N TYR A 83 7.97 1.61 -0.27
CA TYR A 83 7.35 2.52 0.67
C TYR A 83 7.78 3.93 0.33
N GLY A 84 6.85 4.87 0.23
CA GLY A 84 7.16 6.27 -0.08
C GLY A 84 6.33 7.23 0.74
N CYS A 85 6.71 8.51 0.80
CA CYS A 85 5.88 9.52 1.44
C CYS A 85 4.62 9.82 0.60
N ASP A 86 3.50 10.05 1.28
CA ASP A 86 2.26 10.59 0.72
C ASP A 86 2.44 11.99 0.09
N ARG A 87 3.25 12.86 0.71
CA ARG A 87 3.47 14.26 0.32
C ARG A 87 4.44 14.47 -0.84
N TYR A 88 4.70 13.46 -1.66
CA TYR A 88 5.47 13.67 -2.90
C TYR A 88 4.75 14.70 -3.80
N PRO A 89 5.38 15.79 -4.29
CA PRO A 89 6.84 16.01 -4.45
C PRO A 89 7.55 16.76 -3.30
N GLU A 90 6.86 17.17 -2.24
CA GLU A 90 7.46 17.90 -1.10
C GLU A 90 8.41 17.03 -0.28
N CYS A 91 8.22 15.71 -0.30
CA CYS A 91 9.07 14.73 0.36
C CYS A 91 9.36 13.58 -0.61
N ASP A 92 10.64 13.32 -0.86
CA ASP A 92 11.16 12.29 -1.77
C ASP A 92 11.56 10.99 -1.06
N PHE A 93 11.14 10.82 0.20
CA PHE A 93 11.40 9.59 0.95
C PHE A 93 10.91 8.36 0.19
N THR A 94 11.84 7.44 -0.06
CA THR A 94 11.55 6.12 -0.63
C THR A 94 12.38 5.05 0.09
N SER A 95 11.75 3.92 0.37
CA SER A 95 12.41 2.76 1.00
C SER A 95 11.89 1.47 0.35
N TRP A 96 12.77 0.49 0.19
CA TRP A 96 12.40 -0.84 -0.27
C TRP A 96 11.92 -1.74 0.87
N ASP A 97 12.44 -1.50 2.06
CA ASP A 97 12.10 -2.22 3.29
C ASP A 97 11.06 -1.43 4.09
N LEU A 98 10.23 -2.14 4.86
CA LEU A 98 9.14 -1.54 5.62
C LEU A 98 9.71 -0.76 6.81
N PRO A 99 9.54 0.57 6.89
CA PRO A 99 9.98 1.31 8.06
C PRO A 99 9.07 1.00 9.25
N VAL A 100 9.63 0.89 10.45
CA VAL A 100 8.90 0.51 11.68
C VAL A 100 8.33 1.73 12.42
N GLY A 101 8.70 2.94 12.00
CA GLY A 101 8.28 4.20 12.65
C GLY A 101 8.91 4.43 14.02
N ARG A 102 10.04 3.77 14.29
CA ARG A 102 10.88 3.99 15.47
C ARG A 102 12.26 4.44 15.01
N ASP A 103 12.85 5.32 15.81
CA ASP A 103 14.22 5.81 15.60
C ASP A 103 15.23 4.91 16.31
N CYS A 104 16.41 4.80 15.74
CA CYS A 104 17.51 4.02 16.27
C CYS A 104 18.09 4.73 17.50
N PRO A 105 18.23 4.06 18.66
CA PRO A 105 18.79 4.66 19.86
C PRO A 105 20.28 5.01 19.74
N LYS A 106 20.98 4.52 18.70
CA LYS A 106 22.42 4.74 18.49
C LYS A 106 22.73 5.85 17.50
N SER A 107 21.94 5.99 16.44
CA SER A 107 22.23 6.94 15.35
C SER A 107 21.13 7.97 15.11
N GLY A 108 19.93 7.78 15.67
CA GLY A 108 18.78 8.63 15.39
C GLY A 108 18.12 8.37 14.03
N ASP A 109 18.63 7.42 13.24
CA ASP A 109 18.05 7.04 11.96
C ASP A 109 16.84 6.11 12.13
N TYR A 110 15.96 6.06 11.13
CA TYR A 110 14.79 5.18 11.18
C TYR A 110 15.16 3.70 11.04
N LEU A 111 14.37 2.85 11.70
CA LEU A 111 14.48 1.40 11.65
C LEU A 111 13.62 0.81 10.53
N VAL A 112 14.13 -0.27 9.90
CA VAL A 112 13.45 -1.00 8.83
C VAL A 112 13.33 -2.49 9.14
N GLU A 113 12.24 -3.11 8.71
CA GLU A 113 11.99 -4.54 8.82
C GLU A 113 12.55 -5.28 7.60
N LYS A 114 13.54 -6.14 7.83
CA LYS A 114 14.12 -7.04 6.82
C LYS A 114 13.62 -8.46 7.03
N LYS A 115 13.27 -9.11 5.91
CA LYS A 115 12.91 -10.53 5.89
C LYS A 115 14.18 -11.39 5.93
N VAL A 116 14.27 -12.30 6.89
CA VAL A 116 15.43 -13.18 7.07
C VAL A 116 15.18 -14.53 6.38
N ARG A 117 16.26 -15.14 5.86
CA ARG A 117 16.23 -16.53 5.38
C ARG A 117 15.80 -17.45 6.54
N GLY A 118 14.63 -18.08 6.40
CA GLY A 118 14.02 -18.91 7.45
C GLY A 118 12.67 -18.41 8.00
N GLY A 119 12.06 -17.40 7.37
CA GLY A 119 10.66 -17.01 7.65
C GLY A 119 10.48 -15.95 8.75
N GLY A 120 11.55 -15.59 9.46
CA GLY A 120 11.51 -14.56 10.49
C GLY A 120 11.66 -13.13 9.95
N LYS A 121 11.23 -12.18 10.76
CA LYS A 121 11.39 -10.74 10.54
C LYS A 121 12.45 -10.20 11.49
N GLN A 122 13.33 -9.32 10.98
CA GLN A 122 14.35 -8.67 11.79
C GLN A 122 14.33 -7.17 11.56
N VAL A 123 14.29 -6.40 12.63
CA VAL A 123 14.40 -4.94 12.58
C VAL A 123 15.87 -4.55 12.57
N VAL A 124 16.28 -3.75 11.60
CA VAL A 124 17.66 -3.31 11.36
C VAL A 124 17.65 -1.80 11.14
N CYS A 125 18.71 -1.10 11.55
CA CYS A 125 18.88 0.31 11.20
C CYS A 125 19.03 0.49 9.68
N SER A 126 18.48 1.59 9.15
CA SER A 126 18.68 1.94 7.73
C SER A 126 20.12 2.37 7.43
N ASN A 127 20.87 2.83 8.43
CA ASN A 127 22.21 3.36 8.24
C ASN A 127 23.26 2.24 8.21
N GLU A 128 24.10 2.22 7.18
CA GLU A 128 25.17 1.24 7.02
C GLU A 128 26.27 1.37 8.08
N THR A 129 26.44 2.56 8.67
CA THR A 129 27.42 2.79 9.73
C THR A 129 26.92 2.36 11.12
N CYS A 130 25.66 1.95 11.24
CA CYS A 130 25.05 1.57 12.51
C CYS A 130 24.71 0.07 12.54
N ASP A 131 25.40 -0.69 13.39
CA ASP A 131 25.18 -2.13 13.57
C ASP A 131 23.94 -2.48 14.42
N TYR A 132 23.00 -1.54 14.63
CA TYR A 132 21.81 -1.81 15.44
C TYR A 132 20.87 -2.79 14.74
N LYS A 133 20.60 -3.91 15.41
CA LYS A 133 19.74 -5.01 14.96
C LYS A 133 18.97 -5.55 16.16
N GLU A 134 17.65 -5.67 16.04
CA GLU A 134 16.81 -6.31 17.05
C GLU A 134 16.79 -7.84 16.88
N GLU A 135 16.26 -8.52 17.88
CA GLU A 135 16.06 -9.97 17.86
C GLU A 135 15.09 -10.38 16.75
N LYS A 136 15.33 -11.58 16.20
CA LYS A 136 14.50 -12.13 15.14
C LYS A 136 13.17 -12.59 15.73
N ILE A 137 12.09 -11.99 15.27
CA ILE A 137 10.74 -12.51 15.54
C ILE A 137 10.51 -13.65 14.54
N LYS A 138 10.45 -14.88 15.05
CA LYS A 138 10.14 -16.10 14.28
C LYS A 138 8.63 -16.26 14.12
#